data_AF-A0A534MXV6-F1
#
_entry.id   AF-A0A534MXV6-F1
#
_cell.length_a   1.000
_cell.length_b   1.000
_cell.length_c   1.000
_cell.angle_alpha   90.00
_cell.angle_beta   90.00
_cell.angle_gamma   90.00
#
_symmetry.space_group_name_H-M   'P 1'
#
loop_
_entity.id
_entity.type
_entity.pdbx_description
1 polymer ?
#
loop_
_entity_poly.entity_id
_entity_poly.type
_entity_poly.pdbx_seq_one_letter_code
_entity_poly.pdbx_strand_id
1 'polypeptide(L)' 'MKTRKKKITPEIVFRQGRPAAVILDIEEYRELLERLEDAEDLKMLAAMRKKPLKFRKLADFLKELPSV' A
#
# COMPACT_ATOMS: atom_id res chain seq x y z
N MET A 1 14.24 11.03 -7.26
CA MET A 1 14.65 11.91 -6.13
C MET A 1 13.56 11.87 -5.08
N LYS A 2 13.83 11.37 -3.87
CA LYS A 2 12.86 11.42 -2.76
C LYS A 2 12.78 12.88 -2.29
N THR A 3 11.72 13.58 -2.69
CA THR A 3 11.39 14.89 -2.15
C THR A 3 11.19 14.74 -0.66
N ARG A 4 11.91 15.52 0.15
CA ARG A 4 11.71 15.57 1.60
C ARG A 4 10.25 16.00 1.81
N LYS A 5 9.39 15.07 2.23
CA LYS A 5 8.04 15.40 2.67
C LYS A 5 8.16 16.45 3.77
N LYS A 6 7.65 17.65 3.49
CA LYS A 6 7.38 18.65 4.52
C LYS A 6 6.57 17.91 5.59
N LYS A 7 7.02 17.91 6.85
CA LYS A 7 6.17 17.45 7.96
C LYS A 7 4.98 18.42 8.02
N ILE A 8 3.88 18.03 7.41
CA ILE A 8 2.60 18.73 7.54
C ILE A 8 2.06 18.27 8.88
N THR A 9 1.87 19.20 9.81
CA THR A 9 1.08 18.92 11.00
C THR A 9 -0.37 18.82 10.52
N PRO A 10 -1.02 17.65 10.60
CA PRO A 10 -2.37 17.49 10.09
C PRO A 10 -3.34 18.41 10.83
N GLU A 11 -4.26 19.04 10.10
CA GLU A 11 -5.29 19.88 10.71
C GLU A 11 -6.40 18.99 11.28
N ILE A 12 -6.81 19.25 12.53
CA ILE A 12 -7.81 18.45 13.23
C ILE A 12 -9.13 19.22 13.29
N VAL A 13 -10.21 18.59 12.84
CA VAL A 13 -11.57 19.13 12.93
C VAL A 13 -12.21 18.68 14.24
N PHE A 14 -12.67 19.64 15.04
CA PHE A 14 -13.37 19.40 16.29
C PHE A 14 -14.89 19.50 16.13
N ARG A 15 -15.63 18.62 16.78
CA ARG A 15 -17.10 18.66 16.90
C ARG A 15 -17.48 18.52 18.37
N GLN A 16 -18.21 19.50 18.92
CA GLN A 16 -18.58 19.55 20.34
C GLN A 16 -17.38 19.45 21.30
N GLY A 17 -16.27 20.11 20.96
CA GLY A 17 -15.05 20.09 21.77
C GLY A 17 -14.25 18.78 21.71
N ARG A 18 -14.65 17.81 20.88
CA ARG A 18 -13.92 16.55 20.68
C ARG A 18 -13.36 16.46 19.26
N PRO A 19 -12.15 15.89 19.07
CA PRO A 19 -11.59 15.68 17.73
C PRO A 19 -12.46 14.66 16.98
N ALA A 20 -12.87 15.01 15.76
CA ALA A 20 -13.83 14.23 14.98
C ALA A 20 -13.28 13.82 13.61
N ALA A 21 -12.39 14.61 13.01
CA ALA A 21 -11.77 14.30 11.73
C ALA A 21 -10.40 14.97 11.58
N VAL A 22 -9.68 14.59 10.53
CA VAL A 22 -8.39 15.16 10.15
C VAL A 22 -8.46 15.57 8.68
N ILE A 23 -7.89 16.72 8.34
CA ILE A 23 -7.70 17.17 6.96
C ILE A 23 -6.29 16.80 6.54
N LEU A 24 -6.18 16.09 5.43
CA LEU A 24 -4.93 15.64 4.83
C LEU A 24 -4.84 16.13 3.39
N ASP A 25 -3.60 16.29 2.91
CA ASP A 25 -3.37 16.40 1.48
C ASP A 25 -3.82 15.11 0.78
N ILE A 26 -4.43 15.24 -0.40
CA ILE A 26 -4.98 14.09 -1.12
C ILE A 26 -3.90 13.07 -1.51
N GLU A 27 -2.69 13.53 -1.86
CA GLU A 27 -1.58 12.64 -2.20
C GLU A 27 -1.02 11.95 -0.95
N GLU A 28 -1.07 12.61 0.21
CA GLU A 28 -0.72 11.96 1.47
C GLU A 28 -1.72 10.87 1.84
N TYR A 29 -3.02 11.12 1.70
CA TYR A 29 -4.05 10.10 1.90
C TYR A 29 -3.85 8.89 0.98
N ARG A 30 -3.57 9.12 -0.31
CA ARG A 30 -3.31 8.05 -1.28
C ARG A 30 -2.07 7.23 -0.91
N GLU A 31 -0.97 7.88 -0.52
CA GLU A 31 0.21 7.14 -0.07
C GLU A 31 -0.05 6.33 1.21
N LEU A 32 -0.91 6.83 2.13
CA LEU A 32 -1.30 6.05 3.30
C LEU A 32 -2.05 4.77 2.92
N LEU A 33 -2.90 4.82 1.89
CA LEU A 33 -3.58 3.63 1.36
C LEU A 33 -2.60 2.66 0.70
N GLU A 34 -1.72 3.15 -0.17
CA GLU A 34 -0.69 2.32 -0.82
C GLU A 34 0.20 1.61 0.21
N ARG A 35 0.61 2.33 1.27
CA ARG A 35 1.41 1.75 2.36
C ARG A 35 0.67 0.71 3.18
N LEU A 36 -0.66 0.81 3.28
CA LEU A 36 -1.48 -0.20 3.94
C LEU A 36 -1.50 -1.48 3.10
N GLU A 37 -1.73 -1.36 1.79
CA GLU A 37 -1.68 -2.47 0.85
C GLU A 37 -0.30 -3.14 0.83
N ASP A 38 0.78 -2.36 0.76
CA ASP A 38 2.16 -2.86 0.84
C ASP A 38 2.41 -3.69 2.12
N ALA A 39 1.84 -3.28 3.26
CA ALA A 39 2.00 -4.00 4.52
C ALA A 39 1.28 -5.36 4.49
N GLU A 40 0.12 -5.44 3.83
CA GLU A 40 -0.62 -6.69 3.63
C GLU A 40 0.10 -7.62 2.65
N ASP A 41 0.63 -7.08 1.55
CA ASP A 41 1.44 -7.81 0.57
C ASP A 41 2.70 -8.41 1.21
N LEU A 42 3.41 -7.62 2.04
CA LEU A 42 4.57 -8.12 2.77
C LEU A 42 4.20 -9.25 3.73
N LYS A 43 3.05 -9.17 4.39
CA LYS A 43 2.56 -10.24 5.27
C LYS A 43 2.23 -11.50 4.47
N MET A 44 1.62 -11.36 3.30
CA MET A 44 1.37 -12.48 2.38
C MET A 44 2.68 -13.13 1.93
N LEU A 45 3.65 -12.34 1.48
CA LEU A 45 4.98 -12.84 1.05
C LEU A 45 5.70 -13.55 2.20
N ALA A 46 5.63 -13.01 3.42
CA ALA A 46 6.20 -13.65 4.60
C ALA A 46 5.52 -15.00 4.90
N ALA A 47 4.20 -15.09 4.74
CA ALA A 47 3.47 -16.35 4.89
C ALA A 47 3.83 -17.37 3.81
N MET A 48 3.95 -16.95 2.54
CA MET A 48 4.37 -17.79 1.41
C MET A 48 5.76 -18.38 1.64
N ARG A 49 6.71 -17.57 2.16
CA ARG A 49 8.08 -18.00 2.47
C ARG A 49 8.19 -19.06 3.57
N LYS A 50 7.13 -19.32 4.34
CA LYS A 50 7.13 -20.38 5.37
C LYS A 50 7.14 -21.81 4.80
N LYS A 51 6.86 -21.98 3.50
CA LYS A 51 6.85 -23.27 2.82
C LYS A 51 7.72 -23.20 1.55
N PRO A 52 8.30 -24.32 1.08
CA PRO A 52 8.98 -24.35 -0.20
C PRO A 52 8.05 -23.89 -1.33
N LEU A 53 8.46 -22.87 -2.08
CA LEU A 53 7.71 -22.34 -3.21
C LEU A 53 8.10 -23.07 -4.50
N LYS A 54 7.11 -23.29 -5.37
CA LYS A 54 7.32 -23.78 -6.73
C LYS A 54 7.19 -22.60 -7.68
N PHE A 55 8.22 -22.37 -8.47
CA PHE A 55 8.25 -21.32 -9.48
C PHE A 55 8.16 -21.96 -10.87
N ARG A 56 7.56 -21.24 -11.82
CA ARG A 56 7.59 -21.57 -13.24
C ARG A 56 8.23 -20.44 -14.02
N LYS A 57 8.77 -20.73 -15.21
CA LYS A 57 9.31 -19.68 -16.08
C LYS A 57 8.17 -18.79 -16.55
N LEU A 58 8.43 -17.50 -16.60
CA LEU A 58 7.45 -16.53 -17.11
C LEU A 58 7.01 -16.88 -18.55
N ALA A 59 7.95 -17.31 -19.40
CA ALA A 59 7.65 -17.71 -20.77
C ALA A 59 6.67 -18.89 -20.87
N ASP A 60 6.69 -19.83 -19.90
CA ASP A 60 5.76 -20.95 -19.90
C ASP A 60 4.38 -20.51 -19.43
N PHE A 61 4.31 -19.61 -18.43
CA PHE A 61 3.05 -18.99 -18.01
C PHE A 61 2.37 -18.19 -19.14
N LEU A 62 3.13 -17.38 -19.87
CA LEU A 62 2.58 -16.52 -20.91
C LEU A 62 1.96 -17.31 -22.08
N LYS A 63 2.38 -18.55 -22.31
CA LYS A 63 1.77 -19.43 -23.33
C LYS A 63 0.38 -19.93 -22.94
N GLU A 64 0.07 -19.94 -21.64
CA GLU A 64 -1.23 -20.37 -21.10
C GLU A 64 -2.26 -19.24 -21.09
N LEU A 65 -1.81 -17.98 -21.20
CA LEU A 65 -2.72 -16.84 -21.26
C LEU A 65 -3.38 -16.79 -22.64
N PRO A 66 -4.72 -16.67 -22.72
CA PRO A 66 -5.36 -16.40 -23.99
C PRO A 66 -4.80 -15.09 -24.57
N SER A 67 -4.55 -15.08 -25.87
CA SER A 67 -4.21 -13.86 -26.60
C SER A 67 -5.34 -12.85 -26.39
N VAL A 68 -5.06 -11.81 -25.62
CA VAL A 68 -5.94 -10.64 -25.41
C VAL A 68 -5.89 -9.76 -26.65
#